data_AF-A0A923CB22-F1
#
_entry.id   AF-A0A923CB22-F1
#
_cell.length_a   1.000
_cell.length_b   1.000
_cell.length_c   1.000
_cell.angle_alpha   90.00
_cell.angle_beta   90.00
_cell.angle_gamma   90.00
#
_symmetry.space_group_name_H-M   'P 1'
#
loop_
_entity.id
_entity.type
_entity.pdbx_description
1 polymer ?
#
loop_
_entity_poly.entity_id
_entity_poly.type
_entity_poly.pdbx_seq_one_letter_code
_entity_poly.pdbx_strand_id
1 'polypeptide(L)'
;MLHRIHRSLDVFVLALAVPMTLVMLGCVVWQVVGRYFLGSSTSFTDELSRFLFIWVSLLGAAYVLGKRGHIAITGLIDMAPRGVRRGFDILIAGLVIVFALVVLVWGGWLLVERNLRLGQVSPAMLLPVAYVYAII
;
A
#
# COMPACT_ATOMS: atom_id res chain seq x y z
N MET A 1 4.59 -26.47 3.03
CA MET A 1 4.80 -25.68 1.80
C MET A 1 4.22 -24.26 1.92
N LEU A 2 2.92 -24.10 2.24
CA LEU A 2 2.28 -22.79 2.48
C LEU A 2 3.02 -21.88 3.47
N HIS A 3 3.47 -22.43 4.61
CA HIS A 3 4.20 -21.64 5.61
C HIS A 3 5.53 -21.05 5.11
N ARG A 4 6.19 -21.73 4.16
CA ARG A 4 7.44 -21.23 3.54
C ARG A 4 7.14 -20.10 2.56
N ILE A 5 6.03 -20.19 1.81
CA ILE A 5 5.57 -19.15 0.87
C ILE A 5 5.18 -17.87 1.63
N HIS A 6 4.38 -17.99 2.68
CA HIS A 6 4.02 -16.85 3.53
C HIS A 6 5.26 -16.16 4.12
N ARG A 7 6.21 -16.94 4.66
CA ARG A 7 7.44 -16.38 5.21
C ARG A 7 8.30 -15.68 4.15
N SER A 8 8.40 -16.23 2.95
CA SER A 8 9.13 -15.60 1.85
C SER A 8 8.49 -14.30 1.39
N LEU A 9 7.15 -14.26 1.27
CA LEU A 9 6.41 -13.04 0.93
C LEU A 9 6.59 -11.98 2.01
N ASP A 10 6.48 -12.34 3.28
CA ASP A 10 6.66 -11.44 4.42
C ASP A 10 8.06 -10.80 4.40
N VAL A 11 9.11 -11.60 4.17
CA VAL A 11 10.48 -11.10 4.10
C VAL A 11 10.67 -10.18 2.89
N PHE A 12 10.09 -10.53 1.74
CA PHE A 12 10.17 -9.69 0.53
C PHE A 12 9.49 -8.33 0.73
N VAL A 13 8.27 -8.33 1.27
CA VAL A 13 7.51 -7.11 1.56
C VAL A 13 8.26 -6.23 2.56
N LEU A 14 8.81 -6.82 3.63
CA LEU A 14 9.60 -6.08 4.62
C LEU A 14 10.91 -5.54 4.03
N ALA A 15 11.60 -6.32 3.20
CA ALA A 15 12.84 -5.91 2.54
C ALA A 15 12.65 -4.69 1.62
N LEU A 16 11.47 -4.51 1.03
CA LEU A 16 11.11 -3.33 0.25
C LEU A 16 10.57 -2.19 1.13
N ALA A 17 9.63 -2.47 2.03
CA ALA A 17 8.93 -1.44 2.80
C ALA A 17 9.84 -0.71 3.80
N VAL A 18 10.77 -1.43 4.46
CA VAL A 18 11.67 -0.85 5.47
C VAL A 18 12.58 0.24 4.87
N PRO A 19 13.37 -0.01 3.80
CA PRO A 19 14.21 1.03 3.23
C PRO A 19 13.38 2.20 2.66
N MET A 20 12.23 1.93 2.04
CA MET A 20 11.33 2.99 1.54
C MET A 20 10.84 3.89 2.68
N THR A 21 10.51 3.31 3.83
CA THR A 21 10.09 4.05 5.02
C THR A 21 11.23 4.90 5.57
N LEU A 22 12.47 4.38 5.60
CA LEU A 22 13.64 5.14 6.06
C LEU A 22 13.93 6.34 5.15
N VAL A 23 13.84 6.15 3.83
CA VAL A 23 14.02 7.25 2.86
C VAL A 23 12.90 8.29 3.02
N MET A 24 11.64 7.85 3.17
CA MET A 24 10.50 8.73 3.41
C MET A 24 10.69 9.54 4.69
N LEU A 25 11.14 8.90 5.78
CA LEU A 25 11.44 9.58 7.05
C LEU A 25 12.53 10.64 6.86
N GLY A 26 13.62 10.31 6.17
CA GLY A 26 14.68 11.27 5.85
C GLY A 26 14.16 12.46 5.04
N CYS A 27 13.27 12.22 4.07
CA CYS A 27 12.61 13.26 3.31
C CYS A 27 11.79 14.20 4.22
N VAL A 28 10.94 13.64 5.07
CA VAL A 28 10.08 14.43 5.98
C VAL A 28 10.93 15.24 6.97
N VAL A 29 11.98 14.64 7.54
CA VAL A 29 12.92 15.36 8.42
C VAL A 29 13.59 16.51 7.67
N TRP A 30 14.03 16.28 6.44
CA TRP A 30 14.62 17.33 5.61
C TRP A 30 13.64 18.47 5.32
N GLN A 31 12.36 18.18 5.08
CA GLN A 31 11.34 19.22 4.90
C GLN A 31 11.17 20.09 6.14
N VAL A 32 11.15 19.47 7.32
CA VAL A 32 11.06 20.18 8.60
C VAL A 32 12.27 21.09 8.77
N VAL A 33 13.48 20.57 8.58
CA VAL A 33 14.73 21.36 8.63
C VAL A 33 14.70 22.49 7.60
N GLY A 34 14.34 22.21 6.35
CA GLY A 34 14.26 23.22 5.29
C GLY A 34 13.30 24.36 5.62
N ARG A 35 12.16 24.04 6.25
CA ARG A 35 11.19 25.05 6.66
C ARG A 35 11.72 25.98 7.75
N TYR A 36 12.48 25.44 8.72
CA TYR A 36 13.02 26.24 9.82
C TYR A 36 14.31 26.98 9.48
N PHE A 37 15.17 26.40 8.63
CA PHE A 37 16.50 26.96 8.31
C PHE A 37 16.58 27.67 6.95
N LEU A 38 15.86 27.18 5.93
CA LEU A 38 15.86 27.76 4.58
C LEU A 38 14.59 28.57 4.28
N GLY A 39 13.64 28.66 5.22
CA GLY A 39 12.37 29.38 5.07
C GLY A 39 11.43 28.80 4.00
N SER A 40 11.79 27.68 3.36
CA SER A 40 10.98 27.02 2.33
C SER A 40 11.18 25.50 2.37
N SER A 41 10.10 24.76 2.11
CA SER A 41 10.14 23.31 1.94
C SER A 41 10.47 22.95 0.50
N THR A 42 11.45 22.07 0.28
CA THR A 42 11.83 21.59 -1.05
C THR A 42 10.70 20.75 -1.68
N SER A 43 10.13 21.22 -2.80
CA SER A 43 8.99 20.58 -3.48
C SER A 43 9.27 19.14 -3.93
N PHE A 44 10.51 18.84 -4.32
CA PHE A 44 10.94 17.49 -4.69
C PHE A 44 10.76 16.49 -3.54
N THR A 45 11.14 16.89 -2.32
CA THR A 45 11.09 16.03 -1.13
C THR A 45 9.65 15.74 -0.69
N ASP A 46 8.72 16.66 -1.00
CA ASP A 46 7.28 16.49 -0.75
C ASP A 46 6.65 15.46 -1.68
N GLU A 47 6.99 15.56 -2.96
CA GLU A 47 6.53 14.59 -3.95
C GLU A 47 7.12 13.20 -3.70
N LEU A 48 8.40 13.12 -3.31
CA LEU A 48 9.06 11.85 -3.01
C LEU A 48 8.42 11.13 -1.83
N SER A 49 8.21 11.86 -0.74
CA SER A 49 7.66 11.29 0.49
C SER A 49 6.24 10.80 0.25
N ARG A 50 5.44 11.53 -0.55
CA ARG A 50 4.09 11.10 -0.95
C ARG A 50 4.10 9.83 -1.79
N PHE A 51 5.01 9.71 -2.75
CA PHE A 51 5.12 8.50 -3.58
C PHE A 51 5.56 7.28 -2.77
N LEU A 52 6.56 7.46 -1.89
CA LEU A 52 7.01 6.42 -0.97
C LEU A 52 5.89 6.02 0.01
N PHE A 53 5.10 6.98 0.47
CA PHE A 53 3.96 6.71 1.35
C PHE A 53 2.91 5.81 0.68
N ILE A 54 2.57 6.08 -0.58
CA ILE A 54 1.63 5.23 -1.34
C ILE A 54 2.14 3.79 -1.38
N TRP A 55 3.41 3.60 -1.75
CA TRP A 55 4.02 2.27 -1.82
C TRP A 55 4.07 1.56 -0.47
N VAL A 56 4.56 2.23 0.58
CA VAL A 56 4.66 1.66 1.93
C VAL A 56 3.29 1.32 2.49
N SER A 57 2.27 2.15 2.25
CA SER A 57 0.91 1.89 2.75
C SER A 57 0.29 0.63 2.12
N LEU A 58 0.48 0.42 0.82
CA LEU A 58 -0.03 -0.76 0.11
C LEU A 58 0.74 -2.04 0.48
N LEU A 59 2.07 -1.96 0.57
CA LEU A 59 2.91 -3.07 1.06
C LEU A 59 2.54 -3.45 2.50
N GLY A 60 2.34 -2.46 3.37
CA GLY A 60 1.90 -2.67 4.75
C GLY A 60 0.52 -3.30 4.85
N ALA A 61 -0.43 -2.85 4.02
CA ALA A 61 -1.77 -3.45 3.95
C ALA A 61 -1.72 -4.91 3.50
N ALA A 62 -0.93 -5.23 2.48
CA ALA A 62 -0.72 -6.61 2.01
C ALA A 62 -0.11 -7.51 3.09
N TYR A 63 0.88 -7.00 3.84
CA TYR A 63 1.51 -7.70 4.96
C TYR A 63 0.50 -8.03 6.08
N VAL A 64 -0.28 -7.04 6.51
CA VAL A 64 -1.28 -7.21 7.58
C VAL A 64 -2.41 -8.15 7.15
N LEU A 65 -2.82 -8.08 5.87
CA LEU A 65 -3.79 -9.00 5.29
C LEU A 65 -3.31 -10.46 5.35
N GLY A 66 -2.04 -10.71 5.04
CA GLY A 66 -1.42 -12.04 5.15
C GLY A 66 -1.42 -12.59 6.58
N LYS A 67 -1.34 -11.72 7.59
CA LYS A 67 -1.44 -12.10 9.01
C LYS A 67 -2.87 -12.23 9.53
N ARG A 68 -3.88 -12.09 8.66
CA ARG A 68 -5.30 -11.99 9.06
C ARG A 68 -5.54 -10.89 10.09
N GLY A 69 -4.70 -9.84 10.07
CA GLY A 69 -4.79 -8.68 10.94
C GLY A 69 -5.73 -7.60 10.42
N HIS A 70 -6.53 -7.88 9.38
CA HIS A 70 -7.72 -7.06 9.13
C HIS A 70 -8.50 -6.97 10.42
N ILE A 71 -8.90 -5.75 10.80
CA ILE A 71 -9.71 -5.48 11.98
C ILE A 71 -11.09 -6.09 11.72
N ALA A 72 -11.16 -7.42 11.83
CA ALA A 72 -12.39 -8.13 11.91
C ALA A 72 -12.95 -7.80 13.29
N ILE A 73 -14.22 -7.39 13.34
CA ILE A 73 -14.99 -7.33 14.57
C ILE A 73 -15.23 -8.79 14.99
N THR A 74 -14.16 -9.47 15.40
CA THR A 74 -14.16 -10.86 15.84
C THR A 74 -15.05 -11.02 17.05
N GLY A 75 -15.19 -9.98 17.88
CA GLY A 75 -16.08 -9.98 19.04
C GLY A 75 -17.54 -10.33 18.72
N LEU A 76 -18.08 -9.90 17.57
CA LEU A 76 -19.47 -10.19 17.19
C LEU A 76 -19.62 -11.56 16.51
N ILE A 77 -18.60 -11.97 15.73
CA ILE A 77 -18.59 -13.24 14.99
C ILE A 77 -18.25 -14.43 15.90
N ASP A 78 -17.45 -14.21 16.95
CA ASP A 78 -17.05 -15.24 17.91
C ASP A 78 -18.18 -15.62 18.88
N MET A 79 -19.21 -14.76 19.03
CA MET A 79 -20.44 -15.07 19.78
C MET A 79 -21.46 -15.88 18.95
N ALA A 80 -21.26 -16.03 17.64
CA ALA A 80 -22.21 -16.70 16.75
C ALA A 80 -22.03 -18.24 16.72
N PRO A 81 -23.10 -19.00 16.41
CA PRO A 81 -23.00 -20.45 16.21
C PRO A 81 -22.00 -20.82 15.12
N ARG A 82 -21.29 -21.95 15.28
CA ARG A 82 -20.20 -22.41 14.39
C ARG A 82 -20.55 -22.42 12.89
N GLY A 83 -21.81 -22.73 12.55
CA GLY A 83 -22.29 -22.72 11.17
C GLY A 83 -22.41 -21.32 10.56
N VAL A 84 -22.90 -20.36 11.33
CA VAL A 84 -23.04 -18.96 10.92
C VAL A 84 -21.67 -18.31 10.75
N ARG A 85 -20.74 -18.58 11.68
CA ARG A 85 -19.35 -18.13 11.61
C ARG A 85 -18.64 -18.53 10.32
N ARG A 86 -18.74 -19.81 9.92
CA ARG A 86 -18.17 -20.29 8.65
C ARG A 86 -18.77 -19.60 7.42
N GLY A 87 -20.08 -19.34 7.44
CA GLY A 87 -20.75 -18.60 6.36
C GLY A 87 -20.20 -17.18 6.21
N PHE A 88 -20.05 -16.46 7.31
CA PHE A 88 -19.45 -15.12 7.33
C PHE A 88 -17.98 -15.13 6.89
N ASP A 89 -17.17 -16.08 7.35
CA ASP A 89 -15.76 -16.20 6.95
C ASP A 89 -15.62 -16.38 5.42
N ILE A 90 -16.46 -17.23 4.83
CA ILE A 90 -16.48 -17.47 3.38
C ILE A 90 -16.94 -16.21 2.62
N LEU A 91 -17.99 -15.55 3.12
CA LEU A 91 -18.50 -14.31 2.50
C LEU A 91 -17.44 -13.20 2.51
N ILE A 92 -16.79 -12.99 3.66
CA ILE A 92 -15.74 -11.99 3.81
C ILE A 92 -14.56 -12.33 2.91
N ALA A 93 -14.11 -13.59 2.90
CA ALA A 93 -13.03 -14.03 2.01
C ALA A 93 -13.40 -13.79 0.53
N GLY A 94 -14.64 -14.10 0.14
CA GLY A 94 -15.14 -13.83 -1.21
C GLY A 94 -15.14 -12.34 -1.55
N LEU A 95 -15.62 -11.49 -0.64
CA LEU A 95 -15.65 -10.04 -0.84
C LEU A 95 -14.24 -9.45 -0.98
N VAL A 96 -13.30 -9.91 -0.16
CA VAL A 96 -11.89 -9.50 -0.23
C VAL A 96 -11.27 -9.92 -1.56
N ILE A 97 -11.55 -11.12 -2.04
CA ILE A 97 -11.07 -11.60 -3.35
C ILE A 97 -11.65 -10.74 -4.49
N VAL A 98 -12.96 -10.47 -4.46
CA VAL A 98 -13.61 -9.61 -5.46
C VAL A 98 -13.02 -8.20 -5.44
N PHE A 99 -12.84 -7.63 -4.25
CA PHE A 99 -12.21 -6.32 -4.09
C PHE A 99 -10.77 -6.32 -4.66
N ALA A 100 -9.97 -7.33 -4.33
CA ALA A 100 -8.61 -7.44 -4.84
C ALA A 100 -8.55 -7.54 -6.37
N LEU A 101 -9.41 -8.35 -6.99
CA LEU A 101 -9.39 -8.53 -8.45
C LEU A 101 -9.96 -7.32 -9.20
N VAL A 102 -11.08 -6.76 -8.74
CA VAL A 102 -11.78 -5.69 -9.46
C VAL A 102 -11.15 -4.33 -9.19
N VAL A 103 -10.84 -4.03 -7.92
CA VAL A 103 -10.39 -2.69 -7.54
C VAL A 103 -8.87 -2.58 -7.65
N LEU A 104 -8.12 -3.55 -7.13
CA LEU A 104 -6.65 -3.48 -7.18
C LEU A 104 -6.13 -3.87 -8.57
N VAL A 105 -6.42 -5.09 -9.05
CA VAL A 105 -5.84 -5.56 -10.32
C VAL A 105 -6.42 -4.83 -11.54
N TRP A 106 -7.74 -4.88 -11.75
CA TRP A 106 -8.35 -4.25 -12.92
C TRP A 106 -8.30 -2.72 -12.83
N GLY A 107 -8.69 -2.16 -11.67
CA GLY A 107 -8.64 -0.72 -11.44
C GLY A 107 -7.22 -0.15 -11.52
N GLY A 108 -6.24 -0.82 -10.91
CA GLY A 108 -4.82 -0.45 -10.96
C GLY A 108 -4.27 -0.49 -12.39
N TRP A 109 -4.54 -1.56 -13.14
CA TRP A 109 -4.14 -1.67 -14.55
C TRP A 109 -4.67 -0.51 -15.39
N LEU A 110 -5.97 -0.21 -15.29
CA LEU A 110 -6.59 0.90 -16.01
C LEU A 110 -5.96 2.24 -15.64
N LEU A 111 -5.60 2.42 -14.37
CA LEU A 111 -4.94 3.64 -13.89
C LEU A 111 -3.56 3.80 -14.52
N VAL A 112 -2.74 2.75 -14.50
CA VAL A 112 -1.40 2.74 -15.11
C VAL A 112 -1.48 3.00 -16.61
N GLU A 113 -2.38 2.30 -17.31
CA GLU A 113 -2.56 2.45 -18.75
C GLU A 113 -2.99 3.87 -19.13
N ARG A 114 -3.96 4.45 -18.41
CA ARG A 114 -4.40 5.83 -18.64
C ARG A 114 -3.28 6.84 -18.43
N ASN A 115 -2.51 6.69 -17.35
CA ASN A 115 -1.41 7.61 -17.05
C ASN A 115 -0.28 7.51 -18.09
N LEU A 116 0.02 6.30 -18.59
CA LEU A 116 0.98 6.09 -19.68
C LEU A 116 0.51 6.74 -20.99
N ARG A 117 -0.76 6.55 -21.36
CA ARG A 117 -1.34 7.13 -22.57
C ARG A 117 -1.38 8.66 -22.54
N LEU A 118 -1.66 9.24 -21.38
CA LEU A 118 -1.72 10.70 -21.20
C LEU A 118 -0.33 11.33 -21.03
N GLY A 119 0.74 10.53 -20.89
CA GLY A 119 2.09 11.03 -20.66
C GLY A 119 2.20 11.88 -19.39
N GLN A 120 1.38 11.60 -18.37
CA GLN A 120 1.36 12.41 -17.16
C GLN A 120 2.66 12.23 -16.36
N VAL A 121 3.37 13.34 -16.19
CA VAL A 121 4.59 13.45 -15.39
C VAL A 121 4.35 14.30 -14.15
N SER A 122 5.06 13.96 -13.10
CA SER A 122 4.97 14.64 -11.82
C SER A 122 5.58 16.05 -11.90
N PRO A 123 4.99 17.09 -11.27
CA PRO A 123 5.43 18.47 -11.48
C PRO A 123 6.84 18.78 -10.95
N ALA A 124 7.30 18.11 -9.89
CA ALA A 124 8.58 18.42 -9.27
C ALA A 124 9.70 17.48 -9.74
N MET A 125 9.42 16.19 -9.89
CA MET A 125 10.41 15.20 -10.35
C MET A 125 10.40 14.91 -11.84
N LEU A 126 9.34 15.32 -12.56
CA LEU A 126 9.10 14.95 -13.95
C LEU A 126 9.06 13.43 -14.17
N LEU A 127 8.69 12.67 -13.12
CA LEU A 127 8.57 11.22 -13.20
C LEU A 127 7.20 10.81 -13.72
N PRO A 128 7.11 9.79 -14.60
CA PRO A 128 5.82 9.27 -15.02
C PRO A 128 5.02 8.75 -13.82
N VAL A 129 3.85 9.33 -13.57
CA VAL A 129 3.01 9.00 -12.41
C VAL A 129 2.51 7.54 -12.49
N ALA A 130 2.52 6.95 -13.68
CA ALA A 130 2.26 5.53 -13.91
C ALA A 130 3.10 4.60 -13.02
N TYR A 131 4.37 4.92 -12.74
CA TYR A 131 5.21 4.12 -11.86
C TYR A 131 4.73 4.15 -10.40
N VAL A 132 4.16 5.28 -9.97
CA VAL A 132 3.62 5.41 -8.61
C VAL A 132 2.39 4.54 -8.45
N TYR A 133 1.56 4.42 -9.49
CA TYR A 133 0.35 3.60 -9.47
C TYR A 133 0.59 2.11 -9.72
N ALA A 134 1.76 1.70 -10.20
CA ALA A 134 2.08 0.31 -10.51
C ALA A 134 2.14 -0.62 -9.28
N ILE A 135 2.15 -0.07 -8.07
CA ILE A 135 2.10 -0.85 -6.82
C ILE A 135 0.67 -1.31 -6.45
N ILE A 136 -0.35 -0.75 -7.12
CA ILE A 136 -1.76 -1.15 -6.99
C ILE A 136 -1.99 -2.41 -7.84
#